data_AF-A0A859DU88-F1
#
_entry.id   AF-A0A859DU88-F1
#
_cell.length_a   1.000
_cell.length_b   1.000
_cell.length_c   1.000
_cell.angle_alpha   90.00
_cell.angle_beta   90.00
_cell.angle_gamma   90.00
#
_symmetry.space_group_name_H-M   'P 1'
#
loop_
_entity.id
_entity.type
_entity.pdbx_description
1 polymer ?
#
loop_
_entity_poly.entity_id
_entity_poly.type
_entity_poly.pdbx_seq_one_letter_code
_entity_poly.pdbx_strand_id
1 'polypeptide(L)'
;MAEEEKQGIHLHINDALYNAGLLGLYRVLNRMPADSSGEPYYRLDSENLIVRQEAFSEEFTKAYFEELIDRYGSDTVYENLIKELEWILSPNAREAEDFPKKLKKCISSLCEKLKRNSYTAGFEILRKYYNTKYDFWGIVKSIKNEENQQKQLNMLQELYEQMKQEDVRHVLCLKDIVYTRVQNYWTGVSFLHKTKNKEPFEQAFSDYFLVPIATYKPKKGKKVMPCFQCGRALQAKASSTAWVNDTMPDVKRKTDSFWNYVPDIMMCPYCMLVYACVPLGFTTFASEGVFVNDCRSIRTLNTANNFPDSSQDLQKDAFAEVINQFLLTADETQAENWLQNVQVVRRSGDTYRVNTLTADMLEDFVGLKGTLGKLLKANPYLFHQTLEHILNGQELYGLMLQGYRNSLEQGYGLGIYNWLLEIQIKMFCRKRDKEAVKTQMSLKSQAYRAGAVLKARIWEVNIDTGKQRANGKRLIGVTYRLLNALQGDNQKLFFDTIERLYMSFGFEIPKIFFYAIHNDENFQVIGHAFVQGLNSASKENKTNEENKGEDKA
;
A
#
# COMPACT_ATOMS: atom_id res chain seq x y z
N MET A 1 -26.25 -25.99 19.05
CA MET A 1 -26.86 -25.18 17.98
C MET A 1 -28.02 -24.28 18.43
N ALA A 2 -29.18 -24.77 18.91
CA ALA A 2 -30.28 -23.88 19.30
C ALA A 2 -30.02 -23.05 20.59
N GLU A 3 -29.13 -23.50 21.48
CA GLU A 3 -28.65 -22.73 22.63
C GLU A 3 -27.41 -21.87 22.33
N GLU A 4 -26.58 -22.24 21.35
CA GLU A 4 -25.44 -21.42 20.90
C GLU A 4 -25.89 -20.18 20.12
N GLU A 5 -27.01 -20.27 19.38
CA GLU A 5 -27.61 -19.12 18.70
C GLU A 5 -28.16 -18.07 19.70
N LYS A 6 -28.38 -18.41 20.98
CA LYS A 6 -28.67 -17.42 22.03
C LYS A 6 -27.43 -16.63 22.48
N GLN A 7 -26.22 -17.03 22.09
CA GLN A 7 -24.96 -16.38 22.46
C GLN A 7 -24.36 -15.51 21.34
N GLY A 8 -24.94 -15.50 20.13
CA GLY A 8 -24.51 -14.69 18.99
C GLY A 8 -24.08 -15.51 17.78
N ILE A 9 -23.80 -14.83 16.67
CA ILE A 9 -23.32 -15.40 15.41
C ILE A 9 -21.80 -15.44 15.43
N HIS A 10 -21.25 -16.66 15.39
CA HIS A 10 -19.82 -16.89 15.30
C HIS A 10 -19.35 -16.82 13.85
N LEU A 11 -18.39 -15.93 13.60
CA LEU A 11 -17.72 -15.74 12.32
C LEU A 11 -16.21 -15.93 12.56
N HIS A 12 -15.62 -16.98 11.98
CA HIS A 12 -14.22 -17.34 12.18
C HIS A 12 -13.36 -16.89 11.01
N ILE A 13 -12.09 -16.62 11.30
CA ILE A 13 -11.03 -16.39 10.29
C ILE A 13 -10.99 -17.56 9.29
N ASN A 14 -10.86 -17.25 8.01
CA ASN A 14 -10.83 -18.21 6.91
C ASN A 14 -9.86 -17.71 5.81
N ASP A 15 -10.29 -17.67 4.54
CA ASP A 15 -9.48 -17.15 3.44
C ASP A 15 -9.26 -15.64 3.51
N ALA A 16 -8.24 -15.15 2.80
CA ALA A 16 -7.80 -13.77 2.89
C ALA A 16 -8.87 -12.74 2.51
N LEU A 17 -9.72 -13.03 1.51
CA LEU A 17 -10.74 -12.08 1.10
C LEU A 17 -11.89 -12.04 2.10
N TYR A 18 -12.31 -13.19 2.61
CA TYR A 18 -13.27 -13.25 3.70
C TYR A 18 -12.75 -12.54 4.95
N ASN A 19 -11.47 -12.71 5.29
CA ASN A 19 -10.84 -12.02 6.42
C ASN A 19 -10.83 -10.50 6.25
N ALA A 20 -10.64 -10.00 5.01
CA ALA A 20 -10.81 -8.57 4.74
C ALA A 20 -12.24 -8.11 5.04
N GLY A 21 -13.23 -8.91 4.63
CA GLY A 21 -14.63 -8.70 4.99
C GLY A 21 -14.87 -8.73 6.51
N LEU A 22 -14.27 -9.67 7.24
CA LEU A 22 -14.39 -9.77 8.70
C LEU A 22 -13.80 -8.55 9.40
N LEU A 23 -12.65 -8.07 8.95
CA LEU A 23 -12.06 -6.84 9.47
C LEU A 23 -12.97 -5.65 9.20
N GLY A 24 -13.52 -5.55 7.98
CA GLY A 24 -14.48 -4.51 7.63
C GLY A 24 -15.73 -4.56 8.52
N LEU A 25 -16.28 -5.75 8.75
CA LEU A 25 -17.42 -5.96 9.65
C LEU A 25 -17.08 -5.56 11.08
N TYR A 26 -15.91 -5.96 11.58
CA TYR A 26 -15.43 -5.56 12.90
C TYR A 26 -15.34 -4.03 13.05
N ARG A 27 -14.84 -3.31 12.03
CA ARG A 27 -14.78 -1.85 12.03
C ARG A 27 -16.17 -1.21 12.13
N VAL A 28 -17.14 -1.71 11.35
CA VAL A 28 -18.53 -1.25 11.41
C VAL A 28 -19.12 -1.48 12.81
N LEU A 29 -18.96 -2.68 13.36
CA LEU A 29 -19.46 -3.02 14.70
C LEU A 29 -18.79 -2.18 15.80
N ASN A 30 -17.51 -1.85 15.65
CA ASN A 30 -16.77 -1.00 16.58
C ASN A 30 -17.21 0.47 16.52
N ARG A 31 -17.78 0.91 15.40
CA ARG A 31 -18.33 2.26 15.21
C ARG A 31 -19.75 2.41 15.75
N MET A 32 -20.50 1.31 15.86
CA MET A 32 -21.85 1.34 16.39
C MET A 32 -21.86 1.84 17.85
N PRO A 33 -22.89 2.60 18.26
CA PRO A 33 -23.08 2.91 19.67
C PRO A 33 -23.26 1.61 20.48
N ALA A 34 -22.85 1.64 21.73
CA ALA A 34 -23.13 0.54 22.65
C ALA A 34 -24.64 0.37 22.87
N ASP A 35 -25.05 -0.80 23.35
CA ASP A 35 -26.45 -1.04 23.72
C ASP A 35 -26.89 -0.22 24.94
N SER A 36 -28.15 -0.40 25.35
CA SER A 36 -28.72 0.27 26.52
C SER A 36 -28.03 -0.06 27.84
N SER A 37 -27.20 -1.12 27.89
CA SER A 37 -26.39 -1.52 29.05
C SER A 37 -24.95 -1.01 28.97
N GLY A 38 -24.57 -0.34 27.87
CA GLY A 38 -23.21 0.14 27.63
C GLY A 38 -22.27 -0.91 27.04
N GLU A 39 -22.79 -2.05 26.58
CA GLU A 39 -21.98 -3.15 26.03
C GLU A 39 -21.97 -3.14 24.49
N PRO A 40 -20.84 -3.48 23.85
CA PRO A 40 -20.76 -3.57 22.39
C PRO A 40 -21.58 -4.75 21.85
N TYR A 41 -22.00 -4.65 20.60
CA TYR A 41 -22.75 -5.71 19.93
C TYR A 41 -21.91 -6.92 19.48
N TYR A 42 -20.63 -6.94 19.84
CA TYR A 42 -19.71 -7.98 19.44
C TYR A 42 -18.74 -8.37 20.56
N ARG A 43 -18.17 -9.57 20.44
CA ARG A 43 -17.06 -10.04 21.25
C ARG A 43 -16.00 -10.65 20.36
N LEU A 44 -14.73 -10.40 20.68
CA LEU A 44 -13.60 -11.07 20.06
C LEU A 44 -13.16 -12.25 20.92
N ASP A 45 -13.06 -13.41 20.29
CA ASP A 45 -12.21 -14.51 20.68
C ASP A 45 -11.06 -14.60 19.64
N SER A 46 -9.96 -15.26 20.00
CA SER A 46 -8.73 -15.38 19.20
C SER A 46 -9.01 -15.46 17.68
N GLU A 47 -9.78 -16.46 17.25
CA GLU A 47 -10.12 -16.71 15.85
C GLU A 47 -11.55 -16.30 15.46
N ASN A 48 -12.37 -15.82 16.41
CA ASN A 48 -13.82 -15.63 16.21
C ASN A 48 -14.27 -14.19 16.50
N LEU A 49 -15.06 -13.64 15.58
CA LEU A 49 -15.92 -12.49 15.81
C LEU A 49 -17.32 -13.02 16.12
N ILE A 50 -17.78 -12.79 17.35
CA ILE A 50 -19.10 -13.20 17.82
C ILE A 50 -20.00 -11.97 17.80
N VAL A 51 -21.05 -11.97 16.98
CA VAL A 51 -21.93 -10.81 16.76
C VAL A 51 -23.32 -11.09 17.29
N ARG A 52 -23.88 -10.21 18.13
CA ARG A 52 -25.24 -10.34 18.63
C ARG A 52 -26.25 -10.05 17.51
N GLN A 53 -27.42 -10.69 17.54
CA GLN A 53 -28.43 -10.55 16.47
C GLN A 53 -28.97 -9.11 16.37
N GLU A 54 -29.02 -8.41 17.51
CA GLU A 54 -29.44 -7.03 17.65
C GLU A 54 -28.52 -6.06 16.90
N ALA A 55 -27.29 -6.49 16.58
CA ALA A 55 -26.36 -5.70 15.79
C ALA A 55 -26.90 -5.39 14.39
N PHE A 56 -27.77 -6.24 13.81
CA PHE A 56 -28.23 -6.07 12.42
C PHE A 56 -29.46 -5.14 12.35
N SER A 57 -29.26 -3.90 12.76
CA SER A 57 -30.28 -2.85 12.86
C SER A 57 -30.03 -1.68 11.89
N GLU A 58 -30.84 -0.63 11.97
CA GLU A 58 -30.61 0.61 11.20
C GLU A 58 -29.28 1.27 11.58
N GLU A 59 -28.87 1.16 12.86
CA GLU A 59 -27.58 1.65 13.36
C GLU A 59 -26.39 0.97 12.69
N PHE A 60 -26.50 -0.30 12.31
CA PHE A 60 -25.46 -0.98 11.54
C PHE A 60 -25.28 -0.35 10.16
N THR A 61 -26.40 -0.14 9.46
CA THR A 61 -26.37 0.48 8.14
C THR A 61 -25.79 1.88 8.23
N LYS A 62 -26.19 2.67 9.22
CA LYS A 62 -25.60 3.99 9.48
C LYS A 62 -24.08 3.90 9.72
N ALA A 63 -23.65 3.03 10.63
CA ALA A 63 -22.23 2.82 10.93
C ALA A 63 -21.42 2.36 9.70
N TYR A 64 -22.00 1.52 8.84
CA TYR A 64 -21.36 1.06 7.60
C TYR A 64 -21.06 2.22 6.64
N PHE A 65 -22.02 3.11 6.41
CA PHE A 65 -21.83 4.25 5.50
C PHE A 65 -20.98 5.36 6.13
N GLU A 66 -21.08 5.57 7.44
CA GLU A 66 -20.19 6.48 8.17
C GLU A 66 -18.73 6.02 8.12
N GLU A 67 -18.46 4.72 8.29
CA GLU A 67 -17.11 4.15 8.14
C GLU A 67 -16.58 4.38 6.73
N LEU A 68 -17.40 4.20 5.69
CA LEU A 68 -17.01 4.50 4.31
C LEU A 68 -16.64 5.97 4.11
N ILE A 69 -17.45 6.90 4.64
CA ILE A 69 -17.22 8.35 4.52
C ILE A 69 -15.97 8.77 5.30
N ASP A 70 -15.79 8.28 6.52
CA ASP A 70 -14.62 8.61 7.34
C ASP A 70 -13.32 8.16 6.67
N ARG A 71 -13.33 6.95 6.10
CA ARG A 71 -12.14 6.32 5.55
C ARG A 71 -11.76 6.80 4.16
N TYR A 72 -12.74 7.23 3.35
CA TYR A 72 -12.51 7.57 1.93
C TYR A 72 -13.03 8.96 1.52
N GLY A 73 -13.75 9.65 2.40
CA GLY A 73 -14.42 10.92 2.09
C GLY A 73 -13.45 12.04 1.72
N SER A 74 -12.27 12.09 2.37
CA SER A 74 -11.24 13.11 2.15
C SER A 74 -10.73 13.18 0.70
N ASP A 75 -10.80 12.05 0.00
CA ASP A 75 -10.23 11.81 -1.33
C ASP A 75 -11.29 11.81 -2.44
N THR A 76 -12.53 12.19 -2.12
CA THR A 76 -13.64 12.20 -3.08
C THR A 76 -13.53 13.37 -4.07
N VAL A 77 -14.21 13.26 -5.21
CA VAL A 77 -14.34 14.38 -6.15
C VAL A 77 -15.10 15.51 -5.48
N TYR A 78 -16.15 15.18 -4.72
CA TYR A 78 -16.91 16.12 -3.92
C TYR A 78 -16.01 16.95 -2.98
N GLU A 79 -15.19 16.31 -2.15
CA GLU A 79 -14.34 17.00 -1.18
C GLU A 79 -13.28 17.89 -1.87
N ASN A 80 -12.74 17.44 -3.00
CA ASN A 80 -11.84 18.26 -3.82
C ASN A 80 -12.52 19.51 -4.38
N LEU A 81 -13.78 19.40 -4.84
CA LEU A 81 -14.56 20.56 -5.29
C LEU A 81 -14.83 21.55 -4.15
N ILE A 82 -15.14 21.04 -2.95
CA ILE A 82 -15.32 21.87 -1.75
C ILE A 82 -14.04 22.64 -1.42
N LYS A 83 -12.88 21.97 -1.40
CA LYS A 83 -11.57 22.62 -1.17
C LYS A 83 -11.24 23.67 -2.25
N GLU A 84 -11.54 23.38 -3.52
CA GLU A 84 -11.38 24.35 -4.62
C GLU A 84 -12.30 25.58 -4.43
N LEU A 85 -13.56 25.38 -4.03
CA LEU A 85 -14.50 26.47 -3.74
C LEU A 85 -14.05 27.31 -2.53
N GLU A 86 -13.63 26.66 -1.44
CA GLU A 86 -13.11 27.33 -0.24
C GLU A 86 -11.92 28.22 -0.55
N TRP A 87 -10.99 27.72 -1.36
CA TRP A 87 -9.86 28.52 -1.80
C TRP A 87 -10.34 29.74 -2.61
N ILE A 88 -11.23 29.55 -3.59
CA ILE A 88 -11.74 30.64 -4.45
C ILE A 88 -12.49 31.71 -3.66
N LEU A 89 -13.25 31.30 -2.64
CA LEU A 89 -14.09 32.18 -1.83
C LEU A 89 -13.31 32.78 -0.65
N SER A 90 -12.07 32.38 -0.41
CA SER A 90 -11.25 32.90 0.68
C SER A 90 -10.90 34.39 0.48
N PRO A 91 -10.75 35.17 1.57
CA PRO A 91 -10.52 36.62 1.49
C PRO A 91 -9.29 37.00 0.64
N ASN A 92 -8.21 36.23 0.75
CA ASN A 92 -6.92 36.55 0.12
C ASN A 92 -6.77 35.95 -1.28
N ALA A 93 -7.72 35.13 -1.75
CA ALA A 93 -7.62 34.47 -3.06
C ALA A 93 -7.46 35.48 -4.20
N ARG A 94 -8.15 36.62 -4.09
CA ARG A 94 -8.20 37.69 -5.10
C ARG A 94 -6.88 38.44 -5.26
N GLU A 95 -6.00 38.35 -4.27
CA GLU A 95 -4.67 38.97 -4.28
C GLU A 95 -3.66 38.11 -5.05
N ALA A 96 -3.98 36.84 -5.30
CA ALA A 96 -3.11 35.94 -6.05
C ALA A 96 -3.11 36.31 -7.55
N GLU A 97 -1.91 36.45 -8.13
CA GLU A 97 -1.72 36.77 -9.55
C GLU A 97 -2.42 35.75 -10.48
N ASP A 98 -2.48 34.49 -10.06
CA ASP A 98 -3.09 33.40 -10.84
C ASP A 98 -4.60 33.19 -10.58
N PHE A 99 -5.23 34.07 -9.81
CA PHE A 99 -6.64 33.96 -9.43
C PHE A 99 -7.61 33.81 -10.62
N PRO A 100 -7.56 34.65 -11.69
CA PRO A 100 -8.49 34.52 -12.82
C PRO A 100 -8.39 33.15 -13.50
N LYS A 101 -7.17 32.61 -13.61
CA LYS A 101 -6.91 31.29 -14.18
C LYS A 101 -7.48 30.18 -13.29
N LYS A 102 -7.29 30.28 -11.97
CA LYS A 102 -7.83 29.32 -11.00
C LYS A 102 -9.36 29.36 -10.92
N LEU A 103 -9.98 30.55 -10.96
CA LEU A 103 -11.43 30.71 -11.01
C LEU A 103 -12.03 30.02 -12.24
N LYS A 104 -11.47 30.28 -13.43
CA LYS A 104 -11.91 29.62 -14.67
C LYS A 104 -11.75 28.10 -14.59
N LYS A 105 -10.66 27.61 -13.99
CA LYS A 105 -10.42 26.17 -13.78
C LYS A 105 -11.47 25.57 -12.82
N CYS A 106 -11.76 26.23 -11.70
CA CYS A 106 -12.78 25.81 -10.73
C CYS A 106 -14.16 25.70 -11.39
N ILE A 107 -14.60 26.74 -12.12
CA ILE A 107 -15.90 26.73 -12.84
C ILE A 107 -15.94 25.59 -13.88
N SER A 108 -14.84 25.37 -14.61
CA SER A 108 -14.74 24.27 -15.57
C SER A 108 -14.82 22.91 -14.88
N SER A 109 -14.15 22.75 -13.74
CA SER A 109 -14.16 21.53 -12.91
C SER A 109 -15.58 21.24 -12.44
N LEU A 110 -16.26 22.21 -11.82
CA LEU A 110 -17.66 22.09 -11.41
C LEU A 110 -18.56 21.66 -12.58
N CYS A 111 -18.43 22.32 -13.73
CA CYS A 111 -19.19 21.97 -14.94
C CYS A 111 -18.94 20.53 -15.41
N GLU A 112 -17.70 20.05 -15.32
CA GLU A 112 -17.33 18.70 -15.75
C GLU A 112 -17.80 17.63 -14.76
N LYS A 113 -17.71 17.90 -13.45
CA LYS A 113 -18.01 16.93 -12.39
C LYS A 113 -19.50 16.84 -12.09
N LEU A 114 -20.20 17.97 -11.91
CA LEU A 114 -21.63 17.96 -11.55
C LEU A 114 -22.55 17.42 -12.67
N LYS A 115 -22.09 17.37 -13.92
CA LYS A 115 -22.84 16.72 -15.03
C LYS A 115 -22.73 15.21 -15.08
N ARG A 116 -21.86 14.59 -14.26
CA ARG A 116 -21.63 13.14 -14.29
C ARG A 116 -22.91 12.40 -13.89
N ASN A 117 -23.15 11.24 -14.48
CA ASN A 117 -24.33 10.41 -14.21
C ASN A 117 -24.48 10.04 -12.72
N SER A 118 -23.37 9.90 -11.99
CA SER A 118 -23.38 9.65 -10.56
C SER A 118 -23.97 10.82 -9.76
N TYR A 119 -23.58 12.05 -10.10
CA TYR A 119 -24.06 13.28 -9.46
C TYR A 119 -25.50 13.59 -9.85
N THR A 120 -25.88 13.41 -11.12
CA THR A 120 -27.28 13.62 -11.53
C THR A 120 -28.23 12.64 -10.82
N ALA A 121 -27.83 11.38 -10.66
CA ALA A 121 -28.57 10.43 -9.82
C ALA A 121 -28.58 10.85 -8.33
N GLY A 122 -27.49 11.45 -7.83
CA GLY A 122 -27.43 12.03 -6.48
C GLY A 122 -28.42 13.19 -6.28
N PHE A 123 -28.50 14.12 -7.24
CA PHE A 123 -29.48 15.21 -7.18
C PHE A 123 -30.93 14.70 -7.23
N GLU A 124 -31.20 13.63 -7.97
CA GLU A 124 -32.51 12.98 -7.93
C GLU A 124 -32.85 12.39 -6.56
N ILE A 125 -31.87 11.80 -5.87
CA ILE A 125 -32.05 11.30 -4.49
C ILE A 125 -32.34 12.47 -3.55
N LEU A 126 -31.52 13.52 -3.59
CA LEU A 126 -31.69 14.73 -2.78
C LEU A 126 -33.08 15.36 -2.95
N ARG A 127 -33.54 15.46 -4.20
CA ARG A 127 -34.88 15.99 -4.51
C ARG A 127 -36.01 15.12 -3.97
N LYS A 128 -35.91 13.79 -4.12
CA LYS A 128 -36.99 12.86 -3.77
C LYS A 128 -37.09 12.55 -2.28
N TYR A 129 -35.95 12.42 -1.61
CA TYR A 129 -35.88 11.89 -0.25
C TYR A 129 -35.48 12.94 0.80
N TYR A 130 -34.80 14.02 0.39
CA TYR A 130 -34.29 15.05 1.30
C TYR A 130 -34.91 16.45 1.03
N ASN A 131 -35.89 16.52 0.12
CA ASN A 131 -36.60 17.75 -0.23
C ASN A 131 -35.68 18.91 -0.69
N THR A 132 -34.48 18.61 -1.21
CA THR A 132 -33.56 19.61 -1.76
C THR A 132 -34.09 20.11 -3.11
N LYS A 133 -34.53 21.38 -3.16
CA LYS A 133 -35.10 21.99 -4.38
C LYS A 133 -34.08 22.75 -5.24
N TYR A 134 -32.83 22.87 -4.76
CA TYR A 134 -31.78 23.63 -5.41
C TYR A 134 -31.32 22.95 -6.72
N ASP A 135 -31.27 23.71 -7.81
CA ASP A 135 -30.80 23.23 -9.12
C ASP A 135 -29.29 23.43 -9.27
N PHE A 136 -28.52 22.52 -8.66
CA PHE A 136 -27.05 22.56 -8.70
C PHE A 136 -26.49 22.67 -10.12
N TRP A 137 -27.05 21.91 -11.07
CA TRP A 137 -26.56 21.89 -12.45
C TRP A 137 -26.95 23.14 -13.23
N GLY A 138 -28.18 23.61 -13.06
CA GLY A 138 -28.64 24.87 -13.66
C GLY A 138 -27.80 26.06 -13.19
N ILE A 139 -27.51 26.15 -11.89
CA ILE A 139 -26.67 27.22 -11.34
C ILE A 139 -25.26 27.16 -11.89
N VAL A 140 -24.61 26.00 -11.91
CA VAL A 140 -23.25 25.86 -12.44
C VAL A 140 -23.17 26.24 -13.93
N LYS A 141 -24.19 25.95 -14.74
CA LYS A 141 -24.29 26.43 -16.12
C LYS A 141 -24.38 27.95 -16.20
N SER A 142 -25.21 28.55 -15.35
CA SER A 142 -25.40 30.00 -15.30
C SER A 142 -24.10 30.71 -14.89
N ILE A 143 -23.36 30.17 -13.91
CA ILE A 143 -22.04 30.68 -13.50
C ILE A 143 -21.06 30.70 -14.69
N LYS A 144 -21.03 29.62 -15.48
CA LYS A 144 -20.14 29.51 -16.64
C LYS A 144 -20.43 30.54 -17.74
N ASN A 145 -21.69 30.95 -17.89
CA ASN A 145 -22.12 31.90 -18.91
C ASN A 145 -22.11 33.36 -18.42
N GLU A 146 -21.96 33.60 -17.12
CA GLU A 146 -21.86 34.95 -16.55
C GLU A 146 -20.48 35.54 -16.83
N GLU A 147 -20.44 36.75 -17.41
CA GLU A 147 -19.18 37.44 -17.74
C GLU A 147 -18.66 38.28 -16.57
N ASN A 148 -19.55 38.71 -15.66
CA ASN A 148 -19.17 39.50 -14.50
C ASN A 148 -18.57 38.61 -13.40
N GLN A 149 -17.27 38.78 -13.16
CA GLN A 149 -16.54 38.02 -12.14
C GLN A 149 -17.14 38.14 -10.73
N GLN A 150 -17.63 39.33 -10.33
CA GLN A 150 -18.23 39.50 -9.00
C GLN A 150 -19.55 38.74 -8.87
N LYS A 151 -20.36 38.71 -9.94
CA LYS A 151 -21.59 37.90 -9.97
C LYS A 151 -21.27 36.42 -9.93
N GLN A 152 -20.27 35.96 -10.68
CA GLN A 152 -19.79 34.57 -10.61
C GLN A 152 -19.44 34.19 -9.17
N LEU A 153 -18.70 35.04 -8.46
CA LEU A 153 -18.31 34.78 -7.07
C LEU A 153 -19.51 34.73 -6.11
N ASN A 154 -20.50 35.62 -6.28
CA ASN A 154 -21.72 35.59 -5.46
C ASN A 154 -22.52 34.29 -5.67
N MET A 155 -22.64 33.84 -6.93
CA MET A 155 -23.30 32.58 -7.27
C MET A 155 -22.51 31.36 -6.78
N LEU A 156 -21.17 31.41 -6.82
CA LEU A 156 -20.31 30.37 -6.26
C LEU A 156 -20.45 30.28 -4.74
N GLN A 157 -20.61 31.40 -4.04
CA GLN A 157 -20.88 31.41 -2.60
C GLN A 157 -22.20 30.69 -2.30
N GLU A 158 -23.28 31.03 -3.02
CA GLU A 158 -24.58 30.36 -2.84
C GLU A 158 -24.47 28.85 -3.11
N LEU A 159 -23.81 28.46 -4.21
CA LEU A 159 -23.56 27.06 -4.53
C LEU A 159 -22.79 26.36 -3.41
N TYR A 160 -21.75 26.99 -2.88
CA TYR A 160 -20.92 26.44 -1.81
C TYR A 160 -21.75 26.18 -0.54
N GLU A 161 -22.58 27.14 -0.11
CA GLU A 161 -23.47 26.95 1.05
C GLU A 161 -24.47 25.80 0.85
N GLN A 162 -25.03 25.66 -0.36
CA GLN A 162 -25.93 24.55 -0.67
C GLN A 162 -25.20 23.21 -0.72
N MET A 163 -23.98 23.17 -1.25
CA MET A 163 -23.18 21.95 -1.30
C MET A 163 -22.80 21.48 0.12
N LYS A 164 -22.52 22.39 1.06
CA LYS A 164 -22.17 22.06 2.45
C LYS A 164 -23.29 21.48 3.31
N GLN A 165 -24.55 21.54 2.88
CA GLN A 165 -25.65 20.93 3.63
C GLN A 165 -25.37 19.46 3.89
N GLU A 166 -25.70 18.99 5.09
CA GLU A 166 -25.34 17.65 5.57
C GLU A 166 -25.80 16.55 4.60
N ASP A 167 -27.06 16.58 4.17
CA ASP A 167 -27.61 15.61 3.22
C ASP A 167 -26.92 15.65 1.86
N VAL A 168 -26.58 16.85 1.37
CA VAL A 168 -25.91 17.04 0.07
C VAL A 168 -24.50 16.48 0.11
N ARG A 169 -23.75 16.81 1.17
CA ARG A 169 -22.44 16.24 1.44
C ARG A 169 -22.52 14.72 1.53
N HIS A 170 -23.46 14.20 2.31
CA HIS A 170 -23.65 12.77 2.54
C HIS A 170 -23.90 12.02 1.22
N VAL A 171 -24.91 12.43 0.45
CA VAL A 171 -25.29 11.76 -0.79
C VAL A 171 -24.19 11.83 -1.84
N LEU A 172 -23.60 13.01 -2.08
CA LEU A 172 -22.62 13.17 -3.16
C LEU A 172 -21.26 12.51 -2.81
N CYS A 173 -20.83 12.59 -1.56
CA CYS A 173 -19.65 11.89 -1.07
C CYS A 173 -19.82 10.37 -1.22
N LEU A 174 -20.98 9.83 -0.82
CA LEU A 174 -21.27 8.40 -1.00
C LEU A 174 -21.33 7.98 -2.46
N LYS A 175 -21.84 8.81 -3.37
CA LYS A 175 -21.79 8.51 -4.81
C LYS A 175 -20.35 8.30 -5.27
N ASP A 176 -19.44 9.17 -4.89
CA ASP A 176 -18.03 9.02 -5.26
C ASP A 176 -17.42 7.76 -4.65
N ILE A 177 -17.62 7.54 -3.34
CA ILE A 177 -17.03 6.40 -2.63
C ILE A 177 -17.55 5.07 -3.17
N VAL A 178 -18.85 4.93 -3.40
CA VAL A 178 -19.45 3.68 -3.87
C VAL A 178 -18.88 3.26 -5.22
N TYR A 179 -18.75 4.19 -6.18
CA TYR A 179 -18.24 3.85 -7.51
C TYR A 179 -16.72 3.73 -7.59
N THR A 180 -15.97 4.40 -6.71
CA THR A 180 -14.50 4.40 -6.76
C THR A 180 -13.84 3.43 -5.77
N ARG A 181 -14.54 3.05 -4.70
CA ARG A 181 -14.02 2.21 -3.62
C ARG A 181 -14.78 0.90 -3.52
N VAL A 182 -16.11 0.95 -3.33
CA VAL A 182 -16.92 -0.26 -3.11
C VAL A 182 -16.99 -1.13 -4.37
N GLN A 183 -17.27 -0.51 -5.52
CA GLN A 183 -17.47 -1.22 -6.79
C GLN A 183 -16.24 -2.03 -7.22
N ASN A 184 -15.04 -1.71 -6.75
CA ASN A 184 -13.83 -2.46 -7.05
C ASN A 184 -13.86 -3.89 -6.48
N TYR A 185 -14.63 -4.12 -5.41
CA TYR A 185 -14.66 -5.40 -4.71
C TYR A 185 -15.93 -6.20 -5.00
N TRP A 186 -17.06 -5.53 -5.18
CA TRP A 186 -18.32 -6.19 -5.51
C TRP A 186 -19.28 -5.29 -6.30
N THR A 187 -20.16 -5.87 -7.11
CA THR A 187 -21.05 -5.12 -8.00
C THR A 187 -22.36 -5.83 -8.33
N GLY A 188 -23.31 -5.11 -8.93
CA GLY A 188 -24.54 -5.70 -9.49
C GLY A 188 -25.60 -6.12 -8.48
N VAL A 189 -25.45 -5.80 -7.20
CA VAL A 189 -26.42 -6.10 -6.13
C VAL A 189 -26.62 -4.88 -5.22
N SER A 190 -27.65 -4.91 -4.36
CA SER A 190 -27.93 -3.82 -3.40
C SER A 190 -27.94 -2.44 -4.09
N PHE A 191 -27.30 -1.42 -3.52
CA PHE A 191 -27.18 -0.07 -4.07
C PHE A 191 -26.36 0.02 -5.37
N LEU A 192 -25.59 -1.01 -5.72
CA LEU A 192 -24.89 -1.14 -7.00
C LEU A 192 -25.74 -1.84 -8.07
N HIS A 193 -26.96 -2.28 -7.75
CA HIS A 193 -27.89 -2.76 -8.77
C HIS A 193 -28.39 -1.58 -9.62
N LYS A 194 -28.44 -1.77 -10.94
CA LYS A 194 -28.81 -0.72 -11.92
C LYS A 194 -30.15 -0.04 -11.67
N THR A 195 -31.09 -0.72 -11.00
CA THR A 195 -32.42 -0.17 -10.68
C THR A 195 -32.47 0.58 -9.35
N LYS A 196 -31.42 0.48 -8.53
CA LYS A 196 -31.32 1.04 -7.17
C LYS A 196 -30.44 2.28 -7.09
N ASN A 197 -29.82 2.68 -8.20
CA ASN A 197 -28.88 3.81 -8.26
C ASN A 197 -29.51 5.20 -7.98
N LYS A 198 -30.84 5.29 -7.88
CA LYS A 198 -31.63 6.50 -7.61
C LYS A 198 -32.44 6.41 -6.29
N GLU A 199 -32.21 5.38 -5.50
CA GLU A 199 -32.75 5.22 -4.15
C GLU A 199 -31.64 5.53 -3.11
N PRO A 200 -31.98 5.85 -1.85
CA PRO A 200 -31.01 5.94 -0.76
C PRO A 200 -30.23 4.63 -0.63
N PHE A 201 -28.90 4.74 -0.51
CA PHE A 201 -28.03 3.56 -0.52
C PHE A 201 -28.20 2.71 0.73
N GLU A 202 -28.53 3.35 1.84
CA GLU A 202 -28.84 2.77 3.15
C GLU A 202 -30.01 1.80 3.05
N GLN A 203 -31.11 2.23 2.44
CA GLN A 203 -32.30 1.41 2.28
C GLN A 203 -31.99 0.19 1.41
N ALA A 204 -31.34 0.40 0.25
CA ALA A 204 -30.96 -0.68 -0.65
C ALA A 204 -29.95 -1.66 -0.03
N PHE A 205 -29.13 -1.21 0.93
CA PHE A 205 -28.22 -2.05 1.72
C PHE A 205 -28.98 -2.92 2.72
N SER A 206 -29.80 -2.30 3.56
CA SER A 206 -30.60 -3.00 4.58
C SER A 206 -31.51 -4.07 3.96
N ASP A 207 -32.22 -3.73 2.88
CA ASP A 207 -33.12 -4.64 2.17
C ASP A 207 -32.39 -5.88 1.64
N TYR A 208 -31.17 -5.71 1.14
CA TYR A 208 -30.43 -6.79 0.48
C TYR A 208 -29.59 -7.64 1.44
N PHE A 209 -28.97 -7.03 2.46
CA PHE A 209 -28.04 -7.72 3.36
C PHE A 209 -28.59 -8.00 4.76
N LEU A 210 -29.37 -7.09 5.35
CA LEU A 210 -29.82 -7.23 6.75
C LEU A 210 -31.17 -7.96 6.87
N VAL A 211 -32.15 -7.65 6.02
CA VAL A 211 -33.46 -8.33 6.05
C VAL A 211 -33.34 -9.87 5.89
N PRO A 212 -32.47 -10.40 4.99
CA PRO A 212 -32.25 -11.85 4.92
C PRO A 212 -31.63 -12.45 6.18
N ILE A 213 -30.86 -11.68 6.96
CA ILE A 213 -30.30 -12.13 8.23
C ILE A 213 -31.40 -12.29 9.28
N ALA A 214 -32.31 -11.32 9.40
CA ALA A 214 -33.40 -11.35 10.38
C ALA A 214 -34.35 -12.55 10.19
N THR A 215 -34.48 -13.05 8.96
CA THR A 215 -35.39 -14.14 8.60
C THR A 215 -34.67 -15.48 8.38
N TYR A 216 -33.35 -15.52 8.50
CA TYR A 216 -32.55 -16.70 8.22
C TYR A 216 -32.85 -17.83 9.21
N LYS A 217 -33.17 -19.01 8.68
CA LYS A 217 -33.35 -20.24 9.46
C LYS A 217 -32.64 -21.40 8.77
N PRO A 218 -31.69 -22.09 9.45
CA PRO A 218 -30.98 -23.23 8.89
C PRO A 218 -31.94 -24.35 8.45
N LYS A 219 -31.74 -24.88 7.23
CA LYS A 219 -32.55 -26.01 6.74
C LYS A 219 -32.23 -27.27 7.54
N LYS A 220 -33.27 -28.00 7.95
CA LYS A 220 -33.16 -29.31 8.60
C LYS A 220 -33.48 -30.44 7.60
N GLY A 221 -32.83 -31.60 7.73
CA GLY A 221 -33.15 -32.82 6.97
C GLY A 221 -32.02 -33.36 6.10
N LYS A 222 -32.34 -34.35 5.24
CA LYS A 222 -31.40 -34.97 4.30
C LYS A 222 -31.23 -34.09 3.05
N LYS A 223 -30.02 -34.03 2.48
CA LYS A 223 -29.64 -33.17 1.33
C LYS A 223 -29.73 -31.65 1.63
N VAL A 224 -28.91 -31.22 2.56
CA VAL A 224 -28.70 -29.81 2.91
C VAL A 224 -27.42 -29.34 2.25
N MET A 225 -27.48 -28.21 1.54
CA MET A 225 -26.32 -27.56 0.97
C MET A 225 -25.67 -26.68 2.04
N PRO A 226 -24.38 -26.86 2.36
CA PRO A 226 -23.70 -25.99 3.31
C PRO A 226 -23.28 -24.67 2.65
N CYS A 227 -23.18 -23.61 3.45
CA CYS A 227 -22.45 -22.40 3.08
C CYS A 227 -20.98 -22.77 2.85
N PHE A 228 -20.41 -22.44 1.70
CA PHE A 228 -19.02 -22.80 1.40
C PHE A 228 -18.02 -22.16 2.39
N GLN A 229 -18.39 -21.02 2.98
CA GLN A 229 -17.53 -20.25 3.86
C GLN A 229 -17.58 -20.71 5.32
N CYS A 230 -18.78 -21.01 5.85
CA CYS A 230 -18.99 -21.25 7.28
C CYS A 230 -19.73 -22.56 7.60
N GLY A 231 -20.04 -23.37 6.58
CA GLY A 231 -20.71 -24.66 6.75
C GLY A 231 -22.20 -24.59 7.12
N ARG A 232 -22.77 -23.41 7.43
CA ARG A 232 -24.18 -23.27 7.83
C ARG A 232 -25.13 -23.81 6.76
N ALA A 233 -26.15 -24.54 7.19
CA ALA A 233 -27.16 -25.15 6.33
C ALA A 233 -28.02 -24.13 5.56
N LEU A 234 -27.95 -24.15 4.22
CA LEU A 234 -28.67 -23.24 3.34
C LEU A 234 -30.07 -23.74 2.97
N GLN A 235 -30.92 -22.79 2.57
CA GLN A 235 -32.21 -23.06 1.93
C GLN A 235 -32.04 -23.38 0.43
N ALA A 236 -33.06 -23.97 -0.19
CA ALA A 236 -33.01 -24.49 -1.56
C ALA A 236 -32.79 -23.43 -2.68
N LYS A 237 -32.86 -22.13 -2.35
CA LYS A 237 -32.66 -21.00 -3.27
C LYS A 237 -31.55 -20.06 -2.80
N ALA A 238 -30.41 -20.61 -2.39
CA ALA A 238 -29.29 -19.78 -1.97
C ALA A 238 -28.85 -18.82 -3.10
N SER A 239 -28.27 -17.68 -2.72
CA SER A 239 -27.91 -16.60 -3.64
C SER A 239 -26.65 -16.93 -4.44
N SER A 240 -26.59 -16.44 -5.69
CA SER A 240 -25.35 -16.45 -6.47
C SER A 240 -24.29 -15.62 -5.76
N THR A 241 -23.03 -16.01 -5.91
CA THR A 241 -21.86 -15.38 -5.29
C THR A 241 -21.05 -14.53 -6.26
N ALA A 242 -21.40 -14.55 -7.55
CA ALA A 242 -20.68 -13.84 -8.62
C ALA A 242 -20.76 -12.30 -8.57
N TRP A 243 -21.45 -11.75 -7.58
CA TRP A 243 -21.46 -10.31 -7.31
C TRP A 243 -20.18 -9.85 -6.59
N VAL A 244 -19.40 -10.77 -6.00
CA VAL A 244 -18.04 -10.50 -5.52
C VAL A 244 -17.10 -10.57 -6.72
N ASN A 245 -16.43 -9.47 -7.03
CA ASN A 245 -15.67 -9.33 -8.27
C ASN A 245 -14.50 -10.32 -8.31
N ASP A 246 -14.23 -10.87 -9.51
CA ASP A 246 -13.02 -11.63 -9.85
C ASP A 246 -12.65 -12.82 -8.94
N THR A 247 -13.64 -13.37 -8.21
CA THR A 247 -13.39 -14.40 -7.19
C THR A 247 -14.23 -15.65 -7.41
N MET A 248 -15.50 -15.51 -7.79
CA MET A 248 -16.44 -16.64 -7.88
C MET A 248 -17.17 -16.68 -9.23
N PRO A 249 -17.32 -17.88 -9.84
CA PRO A 249 -18.05 -18.03 -11.09
C PRO A 249 -19.56 -17.77 -10.91
N ASP A 250 -20.21 -17.32 -11.99
CA ASP A 250 -21.67 -17.19 -12.05
C ASP A 250 -22.33 -18.56 -12.14
N VAL A 251 -22.58 -19.17 -10.98
CA VAL A 251 -23.20 -20.49 -10.83
C VAL A 251 -24.56 -20.63 -11.52
N LYS A 252 -25.26 -19.53 -11.81
CA LYS A 252 -26.54 -19.58 -12.54
C LYS A 252 -26.35 -19.76 -14.05
N ARG A 253 -25.18 -19.38 -14.58
CA ARG A 253 -24.88 -19.39 -16.03
C ARG A 253 -23.78 -20.36 -16.41
N LYS A 254 -22.85 -20.65 -15.49
CA LYS A 254 -21.63 -21.43 -15.72
C LYS A 254 -21.50 -22.51 -14.66
N THR A 255 -22.03 -23.70 -14.96
CA THR A 255 -21.95 -24.88 -14.09
C THR A 255 -20.91 -25.90 -14.57
N ASP A 256 -20.35 -25.69 -15.76
CA ASP A 256 -19.38 -26.55 -16.45
C ASP A 256 -18.07 -26.73 -15.66
N SER A 257 -17.68 -25.75 -14.85
CA SER A 257 -16.48 -25.84 -14.00
C SER A 257 -16.68 -26.65 -12.72
N PHE A 258 -17.91 -27.08 -12.41
CA PHE A 258 -18.22 -27.82 -11.17
C PHE A 258 -18.29 -29.33 -11.41
N TRP A 259 -17.90 -30.09 -10.38
CA TRP A 259 -18.00 -31.55 -10.42
C TRP A 259 -19.46 -31.98 -10.69
N ASN A 260 -19.64 -32.78 -11.74
CA ASN A 260 -20.97 -33.22 -12.22
C ASN A 260 -21.97 -32.08 -12.48
N TYR A 261 -21.49 -30.87 -12.79
CA TYR A 261 -22.33 -29.68 -13.02
C TYR A 261 -23.18 -29.26 -11.81
N VAL A 262 -22.77 -29.65 -10.59
CA VAL A 262 -23.48 -29.31 -9.34
C VAL A 262 -22.71 -28.21 -8.61
N PRO A 263 -23.23 -26.96 -8.60
CA PRO A 263 -22.59 -25.87 -7.86
C PRO A 263 -22.61 -26.12 -6.35
N ASP A 264 -21.48 -25.87 -5.70
CA ASP A 264 -21.27 -26.01 -4.26
C ASP A 264 -20.79 -24.71 -3.58
N ILE A 265 -20.61 -23.63 -4.34
CA ILE A 265 -20.15 -22.31 -3.83
C ILE A 265 -21.28 -21.35 -3.48
N MET A 266 -22.15 -21.75 -2.56
CA MET A 266 -23.29 -20.91 -2.13
C MET A 266 -23.05 -20.29 -0.75
N MET A 267 -23.56 -19.08 -0.50
CA MET A 267 -23.38 -18.35 0.77
C MET A 267 -24.65 -18.22 1.61
N CYS A 268 -24.48 -18.21 2.93
CA CYS A 268 -25.52 -17.77 3.86
C CYS A 268 -25.56 -16.23 3.96
N PRO A 269 -26.68 -15.64 4.42
CA PRO A 269 -26.81 -14.19 4.56
C PRO A 269 -25.71 -13.53 5.41
N TYR A 270 -25.24 -14.20 6.47
CA TYR A 270 -24.15 -13.69 7.31
C TYR A 270 -22.85 -13.53 6.52
N CYS A 271 -22.44 -14.57 5.78
CA CYS A 271 -21.23 -14.48 4.96
C CYS A 271 -21.39 -13.49 3.81
N MET A 272 -22.59 -13.36 3.23
CA MET A 272 -22.87 -12.30 2.24
C MET A 272 -22.62 -10.90 2.81
N LEU A 273 -23.05 -10.64 4.05
CA LEU A 273 -22.78 -9.38 4.74
C LEU A 273 -21.27 -9.18 4.99
N VAL A 274 -20.55 -10.22 5.40
CA VAL A 274 -19.08 -10.15 5.56
C VAL A 274 -18.41 -9.74 4.24
N TYR A 275 -18.81 -10.35 3.11
CA TYR A 275 -18.29 -9.96 1.79
C TYR A 275 -18.69 -8.54 1.38
N ALA A 276 -19.86 -8.04 1.81
CA ALA A 276 -20.25 -6.66 1.58
C ALA A 276 -19.30 -5.67 2.29
N CYS A 277 -18.72 -6.07 3.42
CA CYS A 277 -17.75 -5.30 4.19
C CYS A 277 -16.29 -5.38 3.67
N VAL A 278 -16.00 -6.15 2.62
CA VAL A 278 -14.64 -6.25 2.04
C VAL A 278 -13.98 -4.89 1.75
N PRO A 279 -14.66 -3.90 1.14
CA PRO A 279 -14.05 -2.59 0.91
C PRO A 279 -13.48 -1.96 2.18
N LEU A 280 -14.16 -2.14 3.32
CA LEU A 280 -13.77 -1.60 4.61
C LEU A 280 -12.59 -2.36 5.26
N GLY A 281 -12.26 -3.55 4.78
CA GLY A 281 -11.03 -4.26 5.17
C GLY A 281 -9.77 -3.70 4.50
N PHE A 282 -9.88 -3.28 3.23
CA PHE A 282 -8.75 -2.85 2.41
C PHE A 282 -8.39 -1.38 2.59
N THR A 283 -7.12 -1.04 2.78
CA THR A 283 -6.62 0.34 2.76
C THR A 283 -6.17 0.70 1.34
N THR A 284 -6.40 1.93 0.86
CA THR A 284 -5.97 2.30 -0.49
C THR A 284 -4.71 3.16 -0.49
N PHE A 285 -3.72 2.79 -1.31
CA PHE A 285 -2.51 3.56 -1.59
C PHE A 285 -2.27 3.58 -3.10
N ALA A 286 -1.87 4.72 -3.68
CA ALA A 286 -1.49 4.82 -5.09
C ALA A 286 -2.46 4.14 -6.10
N SER A 287 -3.77 4.26 -5.88
CA SER A 287 -4.86 3.60 -6.65
C SER A 287 -5.03 2.09 -6.47
N GLU A 288 -4.28 1.46 -5.56
CA GLU A 288 -4.40 0.05 -5.20
C GLU A 288 -5.00 -0.15 -3.81
N GLY A 289 -5.96 -1.06 -3.70
CA GLY A 289 -6.38 -1.60 -2.41
C GLY A 289 -5.36 -2.58 -1.88
N VAL A 290 -5.07 -2.52 -0.57
CA VAL A 290 -4.14 -3.38 0.13
C VAL A 290 -4.80 -3.95 1.39
N PHE A 291 -4.63 -5.24 1.60
CA PHE A 291 -5.04 -5.94 2.82
C PHE A 291 -3.96 -6.92 3.27
N VAL A 292 -3.59 -6.82 4.55
CA VAL A 292 -2.60 -7.68 5.19
C VAL A 292 -3.32 -8.78 5.97
N ASN A 293 -3.35 -9.99 5.45
CA ASN A 293 -3.99 -11.15 6.05
C ASN A 293 -3.10 -11.80 7.13
N ASP A 294 -2.93 -11.12 8.25
CA ASP A 294 -2.33 -11.69 9.46
C ASP A 294 -3.40 -12.46 10.26
N CYS A 295 -3.64 -13.70 9.84
CA CYS A 295 -4.74 -14.54 10.29
C CYS A 295 -4.53 -15.21 11.67
N ARG A 296 -3.48 -14.85 12.42
CA ARG A 296 -3.22 -15.39 13.77
C ARG A 296 -4.37 -15.10 14.75
N SER A 297 -5.01 -13.95 14.61
CA SER A 297 -6.19 -13.54 15.36
C SER A 297 -6.87 -12.34 14.70
N ILE A 298 -8.10 -12.03 15.10
CA ILE A 298 -8.79 -10.82 14.59
C ILE A 298 -8.08 -9.54 15.05
N ARG A 299 -7.44 -9.59 16.23
CA ARG A 299 -6.66 -8.46 16.76
C ARG A 299 -5.41 -8.20 15.93
N THR A 300 -4.65 -9.23 15.58
CA THR A 300 -3.48 -9.10 14.71
C THR A 300 -3.88 -8.66 13.31
N LEU A 301 -4.99 -9.17 12.79
CA LEU A 301 -5.57 -8.73 11.52
C LEU A 301 -5.86 -7.23 11.53
N ASN A 302 -6.47 -6.71 12.61
CA ASN A 302 -6.75 -5.29 12.75
C ASN A 302 -5.47 -4.45 12.85
N THR A 303 -4.53 -4.84 13.72
CA THR A 303 -3.24 -4.12 13.88
C THR A 303 -2.43 -4.06 12.58
N ALA A 304 -2.36 -5.17 11.84
CA ALA A 304 -1.64 -5.25 10.58
C ALA A 304 -2.23 -4.36 9.47
N ASN A 305 -3.51 -3.97 9.59
CA ASN A 305 -4.21 -3.14 8.61
C ASN A 305 -4.50 -1.71 9.10
N ASN A 306 -3.90 -1.30 10.22
CA ASN A 306 -3.99 0.05 10.76
C ASN A 306 -2.70 0.82 10.44
N PHE A 307 -2.59 1.23 9.18
CA PHE A 307 -1.44 1.96 8.65
C PHE A 307 -1.37 3.39 9.23
N PRO A 308 -0.20 3.84 9.70
CA PRO A 308 0.01 5.20 10.18
C PRO A 308 0.08 6.19 9.02
N ASP A 309 -0.02 7.48 9.35
CA ASP A 309 0.26 8.55 8.39
C ASP A 309 1.73 8.49 7.95
N SER A 310 1.93 8.18 6.67
CA SER A 310 3.25 8.10 6.04
C SER A 310 3.51 9.27 5.08
N SER A 311 4.76 9.38 4.60
CA SER A 311 5.11 10.46 3.67
C SER A 311 4.41 10.29 2.31
N GLN A 312 4.14 11.40 1.61
CA GLN A 312 3.51 11.37 0.28
C GLN A 312 4.26 10.50 -0.75
N ASP A 313 5.56 10.30 -0.58
CA ASP A 313 6.35 9.43 -1.46
C ASP A 313 6.18 7.95 -1.14
N LEU A 314 5.95 7.58 0.13
CA LEU A 314 5.60 6.21 0.54
C LEU A 314 4.18 5.84 0.10
N GLN A 315 3.24 6.78 0.21
CA GLN A 315 1.84 6.58 -0.22
C GLN A 315 1.68 6.33 -1.73
N LYS A 316 2.74 6.57 -2.53
CA LYS A 316 2.79 6.24 -3.96
C LYS A 316 3.06 4.77 -4.24
N ASP A 317 3.40 3.97 -3.23
CA ASP A 317 3.57 2.52 -3.36
C ASP A 317 2.90 1.79 -2.20
N ALA A 318 1.80 1.13 -2.54
CA ALA A 318 1.03 0.24 -1.68
C ALA A 318 1.89 -0.75 -0.89
N PHE A 319 2.94 -1.31 -1.51
CA PHE A 319 3.72 -2.36 -0.88
C PHE A 319 4.74 -1.80 0.11
N ALA A 320 5.37 -0.67 -0.22
CA ALA A 320 6.26 -0.02 0.72
C ALA A 320 5.52 0.42 1.98
N GLU A 321 4.25 0.78 1.88
CA GLU A 321 3.44 1.08 3.05
C GLU A 321 3.18 -0.15 3.92
N VAL A 322 2.95 -1.32 3.30
CA VAL A 322 2.85 -2.61 4.01
C VAL A 322 4.13 -2.92 4.76
N ILE A 323 5.28 -2.83 4.10
CA ILE A 323 6.55 -3.11 4.77
C ILE A 323 6.86 -2.07 5.83
N ASN A 324 6.61 -0.79 5.57
CA ASN A 324 6.76 0.25 6.58
C ASN A 324 5.91 -0.07 7.82
N GLN A 325 4.65 -0.47 7.61
CA GLN A 325 3.77 -0.88 8.69
C GLN A 325 4.31 -2.09 9.46
N PHE A 326 4.78 -3.13 8.77
CA PHE A 326 5.41 -4.27 9.42
C PHE A 326 6.66 -3.85 10.20
N LEU A 327 7.53 -3.02 9.63
CA LEU A 327 8.71 -2.53 10.31
C LEU A 327 8.35 -1.72 11.56
N LEU A 328 7.30 -0.89 11.51
CA LEU A 328 6.87 -0.07 12.64
C LEU A 328 6.20 -0.90 13.74
N THR A 329 5.40 -1.90 13.37
CA THR A 329 4.64 -2.74 14.31
C THR A 329 5.38 -3.96 14.81
N ALA A 330 6.44 -4.39 14.13
CA ALA A 330 7.22 -5.54 14.56
C ALA A 330 8.03 -5.25 15.83
N ASP A 331 7.71 -6.03 16.86
CA ASP A 331 8.52 -6.23 18.05
C ASP A 331 9.42 -7.46 17.84
N GLU A 332 10.68 -7.39 18.25
CA GLU A 332 11.64 -8.49 18.17
C GLU A 332 11.08 -9.76 18.84
N THR A 333 10.34 -9.61 19.95
CA THR A 333 9.73 -10.73 20.68
C THR A 333 8.54 -11.38 19.96
N GLN A 334 7.82 -10.64 19.11
CA GLN A 334 6.75 -11.19 18.27
C GLN A 334 7.28 -11.86 17.01
N ALA A 335 8.43 -11.39 16.51
CA ALA A 335 9.04 -11.91 15.30
C ALA A 335 9.63 -13.31 15.48
N GLU A 336 10.26 -13.57 16.63
CA GLU A 336 10.77 -14.90 16.99
C GLU A 336 9.67 -15.97 17.09
N ASN A 337 8.40 -15.55 17.22
CA ASN A 337 7.24 -16.43 17.32
C ASN A 337 6.41 -16.49 16.02
N TRP A 338 6.91 -15.92 14.91
CA TRP A 338 6.23 -16.04 13.61
C TRP A 338 6.39 -17.44 13.05
N LEU A 339 5.39 -18.28 13.27
CA LEU A 339 5.29 -19.62 12.66
C LEU A 339 4.48 -19.61 11.36
N GLN A 340 3.82 -18.50 11.03
CA GLN A 340 2.85 -18.41 9.94
C GLN A 340 3.22 -17.34 8.93
N ASN A 341 3.07 -17.68 7.65
CA ASN A 341 3.22 -16.74 6.55
C ASN A 341 2.08 -15.72 6.57
N VAL A 342 2.38 -14.46 6.26
CA VAL A 342 1.38 -13.40 6.14
C VAL A 342 1.13 -13.12 4.67
N GLN A 343 -0.14 -13.14 4.24
CA GLN A 343 -0.49 -12.82 2.86
C GLN A 343 -0.83 -11.34 2.73
N VAL A 344 -0.29 -10.68 1.72
CA VAL A 344 -0.62 -9.31 1.34
C VAL A 344 -1.46 -9.39 0.07
N VAL A 345 -2.76 -9.14 0.21
CA VAL A 345 -3.72 -9.11 -0.89
C VAL A 345 -3.78 -7.68 -1.44
N ARG A 346 -3.58 -7.54 -2.74
CA ARG A 346 -3.62 -6.28 -3.46
C ARG A 346 -4.72 -6.32 -4.50
N ARG A 347 -5.45 -5.21 -4.65
CA ARG A 347 -6.47 -4.97 -5.66
C ARG A 347 -6.00 -3.80 -6.51
N SER A 348 -5.63 -4.07 -7.76
CA SER A 348 -5.21 -3.04 -8.72
C SER A 348 -6.15 -3.08 -9.92
N GLY A 349 -7.02 -2.08 -10.03
CA GLY A 349 -8.13 -2.06 -10.98
C GLY A 349 -8.98 -3.33 -10.87
N ASP A 350 -9.01 -4.11 -11.94
CA ASP A 350 -9.79 -5.34 -12.06
C ASP A 350 -9.01 -6.63 -11.75
N THR A 351 -7.83 -6.56 -11.14
CA THR A 351 -7.06 -7.77 -10.75
C THR A 351 -6.73 -7.84 -9.26
N TYR A 352 -6.82 -9.05 -8.70
CA TYR A 352 -6.23 -9.36 -7.39
C TYR A 352 -4.82 -9.92 -7.57
N ARG A 353 -3.89 -9.50 -6.72
CA ARG A 353 -2.54 -10.06 -6.59
C ARG A 353 -2.31 -10.44 -5.13
N VAL A 354 -1.64 -11.56 -4.90
CA VAL A 354 -1.32 -12.02 -3.55
C VAL A 354 0.18 -12.21 -3.46
N ASN A 355 0.80 -11.49 -2.54
CA ASN A 355 2.19 -11.71 -2.14
C ASN A 355 2.19 -12.45 -0.80
N THR A 356 3.12 -13.37 -0.59
CA THR A 356 3.26 -14.09 0.68
C THR A 356 4.56 -13.68 1.34
N LEU A 357 4.47 -13.06 2.51
CA LEU A 357 5.59 -12.77 3.37
C LEU A 357 5.83 -14.00 4.25
N THR A 358 6.95 -14.68 4.04
CA THR A 358 7.30 -15.87 4.82
C THR A 358 7.76 -15.49 6.21
N ALA A 359 7.63 -16.40 7.18
CA ALA A 359 8.17 -16.22 8.52
C ALA A 359 9.64 -15.77 8.52
N ASP A 360 10.50 -16.48 7.78
CA ASP A 360 11.93 -16.13 7.60
C ASP A 360 12.11 -14.70 7.08
N MET A 361 11.37 -14.32 6.02
CA MET A 361 11.47 -12.98 5.43
C MET A 361 11.04 -11.90 6.44
N LEU A 362 10.02 -12.18 7.24
CA LEU A 362 9.57 -11.27 8.28
C LEU A 362 10.61 -11.13 9.40
N GLU A 363 11.23 -12.22 9.86
CA GLU A 363 12.36 -12.18 10.82
C GLU A 363 13.53 -11.33 10.26
N ASP A 364 13.89 -11.56 9.00
CA ASP A 364 14.93 -10.79 8.31
C ASP A 364 14.59 -9.30 8.21
N PHE A 365 13.33 -8.94 7.93
CA PHE A 365 12.87 -7.55 7.91
C PHE A 365 13.06 -6.87 9.27
N VAL A 366 12.77 -7.56 10.38
CA VAL A 366 13.01 -7.01 11.74
C VAL A 366 14.50 -6.79 11.97
N GLY A 367 15.32 -7.78 11.65
CA GLY A 367 16.78 -7.67 11.72
C GLY A 367 17.36 -6.58 10.81
N LEU A 368 16.62 -6.13 9.79
CA LEU A 368 17.00 -5.07 8.85
C LEU A 368 16.31 -3.73 9.13
N LYS A 369 15.43 -3.62 10.14
CA LYS A 369 14.65 -2.41 10.43
C LYS A 369 15.51 -1.15 10.50
N GLY A 370 16.65 -1.21 11.17
CA GLY A 370 17.59 -0.09 11.26
C GLY A 370 18.22 0.31 9.92
N THR A 371 18.51 -0.67 9.05
CA THR A 371 19.14 -0.45 7.74
C THR A 371 18.12 0.03 6.70
N LEU A 372 16.93 -0.57 6.69
CA LEU A 372 15.79 -0.16 5.88
C LEU A 372 15.31 1.25 6.24
N GLY A 373 15.24 1.59 7.53
CA GLY A 373 14.89 2.94 7.98
C GLY A 373 15.89 4.02 7.55
N LYS A 374 17.19 3.69 7.49
CA LYS A 374 18.22 4.60 6.95
C LYS A 374 18.07 4.77 5.44
N LEU A 375 17.84 3.67 4.72
CA LEU A 375 17.64 3.70 3.26
C LEU A 375 16.41 4.52 2.88
N LEU A 376 15.29 4.31 3.57
CA LEU A 376 14.05 5.06 3.37
C LEU A 376 14.26 6.57 3.56
N LYS A 377 14.97 6.98 4.63
CA LYS A 377 15.26 8.40 4.88
C LYS A 377 16.20 9.03 3.84
N ALA A 378 17.16 8.27 3.33
CA ALA A 378 18.16 8.80 2.40
C ALA A 378 17.69 8.80 0.94
N ASN A 379 16.98 7.75 0.52
CA ASN A 379 16.49 7.58 -0.84
C ASN A 379 15.23 6.70 -0.86
N PRO A 380 14.04 7.30 -0.71
CA PRO A 380 12.77 6.57 -0.78
C PRO A 380 12.64 5.76 -2.07
N TYR A 381 13.01 6.30 -3.22
CA TYR A 381 12.88 5.57 -4.50
C TYR A 381 13.70 4.27 -4.53
N LEU A 382 14.96 4.32 -4.09
CA LEU A 382 15.81 3.13 -4.01
C LEU A 382 15.30 2.13 -2.96
N PHE A 383 14.73 2.61 -1.85
CA PHE A 383 14.04 1.77 -0.87
C PHE A 383 12.90 0.97 -1.52
N HIS A 384 12.03 1.62 -2.29
CA HIS A 384 10.93 0.96 -3.00
C HIS A 384 11.42 -0.14 -3.95
N GLN A 385 12.39 0.17 -4.81
CA GLN A 385 12.97 -0.81 -5.74
C GLN A 385 13.60 -2.01 -5.01
N THR A 386 14.23 -1.75 -3.86
CA THR A 386 14.84 -2.79 -3.03
C THR A 386 13.78 -3.74 -2.49
N LEU A 387 12.67 -3.21 -1.96
CA LEU A 387 11.56 -4.03 -1.48
C LEU A 387 10.93 -4.85 -2.61
N GLU A 388 10.67 -4.24 -3.77
CA GLU A 388 10.11 -4.95 -4.92
C GLU A 388 10.95 -6.19 -5.31
N HIS A 389 12.29 -6.05 -5.34
CA HIS A 389 13.18 -7.18 -5.61
C HIS A 389 13.09 -8.27 -4.54
N ILE A 390 13.11 -7.90 -3.25
CA ILE A 390 13.00 -8.86 -2.13
C ILE A 390 11.75 -9.72 -2.26
N LEU A 391 10.62 -9.11 -2.60
CA LEU A 391 9.32 -9.76 -2.65
C LEU A 391 9.14 -10.65 -3.87
N ASN A 392 9.81 -10.29 -4.96
CA ASN A 392 9.88 -11.11 -6.16
C ASN A 392 10.96 -12.20 -6.05
N GLY A 393 11.65 -12.31 -4.90
CA GLY A 393 12.74 -13.26 -4.71
C GLY A 393 13.96 -12.98 -5.59
N GLN A 394 14.16 -11.73 -5.99
CA GLN A 394 15.24 -11.29 -6.88
C GLN A 394 16.40 -10.73 -6.08
N GLU A 395 17.62 -11.21 -6.36
CA GLU A 395 18.84 -10.68 -5.79
C GLU A 395 19.09 -9.22 -6.20
N LEU A 396 19.72 -8.45 -5.31
CA LEU A 396 19.96 -7.01 -5.45
C LEU A 396 21.25 -6.65 -6.20
N TYR A 397 22.06 -7.63 -6.61
CA TYR A 397 23.32 -7.35 -7.33
C TYR A 397 23.08 -6.58 -8.63
N GLY A 398 22.05 -6.95 -9.40
CA GLY A 398 21.67 -6.23 -10.62
C GLY A 398 21.25 -4.78 -10.36
N LEU A 399 20.36 -4.58 -9.36
CA LEU A 399 19.92 -3.25 -8.93
C LEU A 399 21.10 -2.38 -8.50
N MET A 400 22.03 -2.95 -7.72
CA MET A 400 23.24 -2.28 -7.29
C MET A 400 24.15 -1.89 -8.46
N LEU A 401 24.40 -2.79 -9.42
CA LEU A 401 25.25 -2.50 -10.59
C LEU A 401 24.69 -1.37 -11.45
N GLN A 402 23.38 -1.36 -11.68
CA GLN A 402 22.69 -0.26 -12.39
C GLN A 402 22.85 1.04 -11.61
N GLY A 403 22.59 1.01 -10.31
CA GLY A 403 22.75 2.15 -9.41
C GLY A 403 24.19 2.70 -9.40
N TYR A 404 25.19 1.83 -9.37
CA TYR A 404 26.60 2.23 -9.39
C TYR A 404 26.94 3.05 -10.63
N ARG A 405 26.53 2.58 -11.82
CA ARG A 405 26.81 3.27 -13.08
C ARG A 405 26.17 4.65 -13.09
N ASN A 406 24.89 4.75 -12.74
CA ASN A 406 24.17 6.02 -12.68
C ASN A 406 24.82 6.99 -11.69
N SER A 407 25.20 6.52 -10.50
CA SER A 407 25.87 7.35 -9.50
C SER A 407 27.24 7.82 -9.96
N LEU A 408 28.04 6.97 -10.60
CA LEU A 408 29.36 7.32 -11.11
C LEU A 408 29.31 8.30 -12.29
N GLU A 409 28.34 8.17 -13.18
CA GLU A 409 28.09 9.14 -14.27
C GLU A 409 27.77 10.53 -13.73
N GLN A 410 27.04 10.60 -12.62
CA GLN A 410 26.66 11.85 -11.95
C GLN A 410 27.71 12.34 -10.94
N GLY A 411 28.81 11.60 -10.74
CA GLY A 411 29.88 11.95 -9.81
C GLY A 411 29.55 11.72 -8.33
N TYR A 412 28.52 10.95 -8.02
CA TYR A 412 28.13 10.60 -6.65
C TYR A 412 28.89 9.38 -6.11
N GLY A 413 29.10 9.37 -4.79
CA GLY A 413 29.70 8.23 -4.09
C GLY A 413 28.75 7.05 -3.95
N LEU A 414 29.31 5.85 -3.74
CA LEU A 414 28.54 4.60 -3.68
C LEU A 414 28.13 4.16 -2.27
N GLY A 415 28.28 5.04 -1.27
CA GLY A 415 28.09 4.70 0.15
C GLY A 415 26.69 4.19 0.49
N ILE A 416 25.65 4.71 -0.18
CA ILE A 416 24.25 4.30 0.07
C ILE A 416 24.01 2.81 -0.21
N TYR A 417 24.70 2.25 -1.20
CA TYR A 417 24.54 0.86 -1.59
C TYR A 417 25.21 -0.13 -0.64
N ASN A 418 25.96 0.36 0.35
CA ASN A 418 26.43 -0.47 1.46
C ASN A 418 25.24 -1.06 2.25
N TRP A 419 24.15 -0.30 2.37
CA TRP A 419 22.91 -0.80 2.96
C TRP A 419 22.25 -1.87 2.07
N LEU A 420 22.24 -1.69 0.73
CA LEU A 420 21.71 -2.71 -0.18
C LEU A 420 22.49 -4.01 -0.12
N LEU A 421 23.83 -3.95 0.00
CA LEU A 421 24.64 -5.15 0.16
C LEU A 421 24.42 -5.84 1.51
N GLU A 422 24.09 -5.09 2.57
CA GLU A 422 23.66 -5.67 3.85
C GLU A 422 22.35 -6.45 3.70
N ILE A 423 21.38 -5.82 3.05
CA ILE A 423 20.06 -6.39 2.80
C ILE A 423 20.22 -7.64 1.91
N GLN A 424 21.06 -7.57 0.87
CA GLN A 424 21.41 -8.71 0.01
C GLN A 424 21.90 -9.90 0.81
N ILE A 425 22.86 -9.68 1.72
CA ILE A 425 23.44 -10.76 2.53
C ILE A 425 22.38 -11.36 3.45
N LYS A 426 21.60 -10.53 4.16
CA LYS A 426 20.61 -11.07 5.11
C LYS A 426 19.47 -11.81 4.40
N MET A 427 18.95 -11.27 3.30
CA MET A 427 17.79 -11.82 2.60
C MET A 427 18.12 -13.03 1.69
N PHE A 428 19.32 -13.05 1.11
CA PHE A 428 19.66 -13.95 -0.01
C PHE A 428 20.93 -14.79 0.19
N CYS A 429 21.55 -14.79 1.37
CA CYS A 429 22.68 -15.70 1.62
C CYS A 429 22.26 -17.16 1.42
N ARG A 430 23.10 -17.92 0.69
CA ARG A 430 22.81 -19.32 0.33
C ARG A 430 22.65 -20.21 1.57
N LYS A 431 23.43 -19.93 2.61
CA LYS A 431 23.32 -20.57 3.93
C LYS A 431 22.65 -19.60 4.89
N ARG A 432 21.39 -19.89 5.23
CA ARG A 432 20.55 -19.05 6.12
C ARG A 432 20.87 -19.20 7.62
N ASP A 433 21.92 -19.93 7.99
CA ASP A 433 22.32 -19.99 9.39
C ASP A 433 23.00 -18.68 9.85
N LYS A 434 22.83 -18.36 11.13
CA LYS A 434 23.31 -17.10 11.72
C LYS A 434 24.83 -16.92 11.60
N GLU A 435 25.61 -18.01 11.57
CA GLU A 435 27.08 -17.96 11.50
C GLU A 435 27.58 -17.66 10.09
N ALA A 436 26.93 -18.21 9.06
CA ALA A 436 27.21 -17.91 7.67
C ALA A 436 26.92 -16.44 7.34
N VAL A 437 25.76 -15.91 7.75
CA VAL A 437 25.39 -14.49 7.57
C VAL A 437 26.41 -13.58 8.28
N LYS A 438 26.80 -13.91 9.52
CA LYS A 438 27.82 -13.17 10.28
C LYS A 438 29.18 -13.19 9.58
N THR A 439 29.56 -14.32 8.98
CA THR A 439 30.79 -14.45 8.20
C THR A 439 30.76 -13.55 6.98
N GLN A 440 29.67 -13.58 6.19
CA GLN A 440 29.51 -12.71 5.02
C GLN A 440 29.54 -11.22 5.41
N MET A 441 28.90 -10.85 6.52
CA MET A 441 28.94 -9.49 7.05
C MET A 441 30.36 -9.05 7.45
N SER A 442 31.16 -9.94 8.03
CA SER A 442 32.57 -9.68 8.32
C SER A 442 33.40 -9.47 7.05
N LEU A 443 33.18 -10.31 6.03
CA LEU A 443 33.86 -10.18 4.72
C LEU A 443 33.51 -8.85 4.05
N LYS A 444 32.23 -8.48 4.04
CA LYS A 444 31.73 -7.18 3.56
C LYS A 444 32.47 -6.03 4.24
N SER A 445 32.51 -5.98 5.58
CA SER A 445 33.16 -4.89 6.32
C SER A 445 34.66 -4.78 6.03
N GLN A 446 35.36 -5.91 5.95
CA GLN A 446 36.79 -5.95 5.66
C GLN A 446 37.09 -5.49 4.22
N ALA A 447 36.31 -5.95 3.25
CA ALA A 447 36.46 -5.58 1.84
C ALA A 447 36.14 -4.10 1.59
N TYR A 448 35.08 -3.58 2.20
CA TYR A 448 34.75 -2.15 2.15
C TYR A 448 35.89 -1.30 2.70
N ARG A 449 36.45 -1.68 3.87
CA ARG A 449 37.59 -1.00 4.47
C ARG A 449 38.82 -1.06 3.57
N ALA A 450 39.09 -2.20 2.93
CA ALA A 450 40.19 -2.33 1.98
C ALA A 450 40.07 -1.34 0.81
N GLY A 451 38.87 -1.20 0.24
CA GLY A 451 38.59 -0.22 -0.82
C GLY A 451 38.77 1.22 -0.35
N ALA A 452 38.22 1.56 0.82
CA ALA A 452 38.31 2.91 1.38
C ALA A 452 39.76 3.30 1.74
N VAL A 453 40.54 2.38 2.30
CA VAL A 453 41.97 2.58 2.60
C VAL A 453 42.75 2.77 1.30
N LEU A 454 42.47 1.96 0.26
CA LEU A 454 43.12 2.13 -1.03
C LEU A 454 42.83 3.51 -1.63
N LYS A 455 41.56 3.95 -1.59
CA LYS A 455 41.18 5.30 -2.05
C LYS A 455 41.97 6.39 -1.31
N ALA A 456 42.06 6.31 0.01
CA ALA A 456 42.80 7.28 0.83
C ALA A 456 44.29 7.32 0.47
N ARG A 457 44.94 6.15 0.33
CA ARG A 457 46.36 6.08 -0.06
C ARG A 457 46.62 6.63 -1.46
N ILE A 458 45.74 6.34 -2.42
CA ILE A 458 45.84 6.90 -3.78
C ILE A 458 45.73 8.43 -3.72
N TRP A 459 44.86 8.96 -2.86
CA TRP A 459 44.71 10.40 -2.67
C TRP A 459 45.95 11.05 -2.06
N GLU A 460 46.57 10.43 -1.05
CA GLU A 460 47.85 10.88 -0.48
C GLU A 460 48.94 10.96 -1.56
N VAL A 461 49.11 9.89 -2.34
CA VAL A 461 50.06 9.86 -3.48
C VAL A 461 49.74 10.96 -4.51
N ASN A 462 48.47 11.27 -4.73
CA ASN A 462 48.07 12.32 -5.67
C ASN A 462 48.46 13.72 -5.20
N ILE A 463 48.40 13.99 -3.89
CA ILE A 463 48.87 15.24 -3.30
C ILE A 463 50.38 15.34 -3.47
N ASP A 464 51.12 14.30 -3.09
CA ASP A 464 52.59 14.31 -3.12
C ASP A 464 53.15 14.45 -4.54
N THR A 465 52.43 13.94 -5.55
CA THR A 465 52.90 13.91 -6.95
C THR A 465 52.23 14.93 -7.87
N GLY A 466 51.22 15.67 -7.40
CA GLY A 466 50.42 16.58 -8.23
C GLY A 466 49.58 15.91 -9.33
N LYS A 467 49.42 14.58 -9.31
CA LYS A 467 48.76 13.79 -10.38
C LYS A 467 47.26 13.53 -10.17
N GLN A 468 46.60 14.35 -9.37
CA GLN A 468 45.19 14.22 -8.97
C GLN A 468 44.25 13.92 -10.14
N ARG A 469 44.34 14.69 -11.23
CA ARG A 469 43.43 14.56 -12.39
C ARG A 469 43.65 13.28 -13.21
N ALA A 470 44.90 12.85 -13.35
CA ALA A 470 45.25 11.65 -14.13
C ALA A 470 44.87 10.37 -13.38
N ASN A 471 45.17 10.30 -12.09
CA ASN A 471 44.86 9.15 -11.25
C ASN A 471 43.36 9.07 -10.93
N GLY A 472 42.64 10.20 -10.84
CA GLY A 472 41.18 10.22 -10.72
C GLY A 472 40.48 9.60 -11.94
N LYS A 473 40.85 9.99 -13.17
CA LYS A 473 40.31 9.39 -14.41
C LYS A 473 40.65 7.90 -14.51
N ARG A 474 41.87 7.52 -14.12
CA ARG A 474 42.30 6.13 -14.08
C ARG A 474 41.46 5.30 -13.10
N LEU A 475 41.17 5.84 -11.91
CA LEU A 475 40.35 5.18 -10.90
C LEU A 475 38.92 4.95 -11.41
N ILE A 476 38.31 5.93 -12.09
CA ILE A 476 36.99 5.76 -12.73
C ILE A 476 37.02 4.61 -13.74
N GLY A 477 38.01 4.59 -14.64
CA GLY A 477 38.16 3.52 -15.63
C GLY A 477 38.36 2.14 -14.99
N VAL A 478 39.14 2.06 -13.91
CA VAL A 478 39.34 0.84 -13.13
C VAL A 478 38.04 0.41 -12.45
N THR A 479 37.29 1.32 -11.82
CA THR A 479 35.98 1.04 -11.24
C THR A 479 35.03 0.43 -12.28
N TYR A 480 34.89 1.02 -13.46
CA TYR A 480 34.04 0.45 -14.51
C TYR A 480 34.49 -0.95 -14.97
N ARG A 481 35.80 -1.21 -15.00
CA ARG A 481 36.33 -2.54 -15.31
C ARG A 481 35.97 -3.57 -14.24
N LEU A 482 36.04 -3.18 -12.96
CA LEU A 482 35.59 -4.01 -11.84
C LEU A 482 34.08 -4.27 -11.90
N LEU A 483 33.27 -3.25 -12.23
CA LEU A 483 31.83 -3.41 -12.41
C LEU A 483 31.48 -4.39 -13.54
N ASN A 484 32.17 -4.32 -14.67
CA ASN A 484 31.99 -5.27 -15.76
C ASN A 484 32.36 -6.70 -15.34
N ALA A 485 33.40 -6.85 -14.51
CA ALA A 485 33.80 -8.14 -13.98
C ALA A 485 32.75 -8.72 -13.03
N LEU A 486 32.17 -7.90 -12.13
CA LEU A 486 31.09 -8.33 -11.22
C LEU A 486 29.81 -8.71 -11.99
N GLN A 487 29.44 -7.91 -12.99
CA GLN A 487 28.25 -8.17 -13.82
C GLN A 487 28.33 -9.49 -14.59
N GLY A 488 29.53 -9.86 -15.05
CA GLY A 488 29.77 -11.10 -15.80
C GLY A 488 30.32 -12.25 -14.95
N ASP A 489 30.30 -12.12 -13.63
CA ASP A 489 30.87 -13.06 -12.66
C ASP A 489 32.32 -13.52 -13.00
N ASN A 490 33.11 -12.60 -13.55
CA ASN A 490 34.43 -12.88 -14.10
C ASN A 490 35.53 -12.64 -13.06
N GLN A 491 35.74 -13.63 -12.19
CA GLN A 491 36.77 -13.58 -11.14
C GLN A 491 38.17 -13.26 -11.68
N LYS A 492 38.56 -13.85 -12.81
CA LYS A 492 39.87 -13.62 -13.43
C LYS A 492 40.06 -12.14 -13.80
N LEU A 493 39.09 -11.56 -14.51
CA LEU A 493 39.15 -10.15 -14.90
C LEU A 493 39.19 -9.24 -13.67
N PHE A 494 38.43 -9.58 -12.63
CA PHE A 494 38.42 -8.82 -11.38
C PHE A 494 39.79 -8.84 -10.70
N PHE A 495 40.36 -10.03 -10.45
CA PHE A 495 41.64 -10.17 -9.76
C PHE A 495 42.81 -9.60 -10.58
N ASP A 496 42.84 -9.80 -11.90
CA ASP A 496 43.83 -9.16 -12.80
C ASP A 496 43.78 -7.62 -12.68
N THR A 497 42.58 -7.06 -12.49
CA THR A 497 42.38 -5.61 -12.33
C THR A 497 42.84 -5.13 -10.96
N ILE A 498 42.54 -5.88 -9.90
CA ILE A 498 43.00 -5.60 -8.53
C ILE A 498 44.52 -5.66 -8.44
N GLU A 499 45.14 -6.72 -8.94
CA GLU A 499 46.58 -6.93 -8.90
C GLU A 499 47.32 -5.76 -9.57
N ARG A 500 46.91 -5.39 -10.79
CA ARG A 500 47.49 -4.25 -11.51
C ARG A 500 47.29 -2.93 -10.78
N LEU A 501 46.14 -2.73 -10.16
CA LEU A 501 45.85 -1.51 -9.40
C LEU A 501 46.82 -1.38 -8.21
N TYR A 502 46.89 -2.40 -7.36
CA TYR A 502 47.76 -2.42 -6.17
C TYR A 502 49.24 -2.35 -6.55
N MET A 503 49.70 -3.14 -7.53
CA MET A 503 51.09 -3.09 -8.00
C MET A 503 51.48 -1.72 -8.53
N SER A 504 50.58 -1.03 -9.24
CA SER A 504 50.91 0.27 -9.83
C SER A 504 51.13 1.40 -8.81
N PHE A 505 50.67 1.21 -7.58
CA PHE A 505 50.93 2.11 -6.46
C PHE A 505 51.91 1.51 -5.44
N GLY A 506 52.46 0.31 -5.69
CA GLY A 506 53.38 -0.37 -4.79
C GLY A 506 52.74 -0.81 -3.46
N PHE A 507 51.43 -1.07 -3.45
CA PHE A 507 50.71 -1.48 -2.24
C PHE A 507 50.55 -3.00 -2.15
N GLU A 508 50.58 -3.52 -0.93
CA GLU A 508 50.27 -4.94 -0.67
C GLU A 508 48.79 -5.25 -0.90
N ILE A 509 48.52 -6.39 -1.53
CA ILE A 509 47.17 -6.88 -1.79
C ILE A 509 46.56 -7.39 -0.47
N PRO A 510 45.40 -6.87 -0.02
CA PRO A 510 44.75 -7.31 1.20
C PRO A 510 44.35 -8.79 1.16
N LYS A 511 44.60 -9.50 2.26
CA LYS A 511 44.26 -10.93 2.41
C LYS A 511 42.78 -11.26 2.20
N ILE A 512 41.89 -10.27 2.31
CA ILE A 512 40.45 -10.45 2.12
C ILE A 512 40.11 -11.06 0.74
N PHE A 513 40.91 -10.73 -0.29
CA PHE A 513 40.68 -11.23 -1.65
C PHE A 513 40.90 -12.73 -1.80
N PHE A 514 41.70 -13.37 -0.93
CA PHE A 514 41.88 -14.83 -0.96
C PHE A 514 40.60 -15.58 -0.63
N TYR A 515 39.70 -15.00 0.17
CA TYR A 515 38.41 -15.62 0.50
C TYR A 515 37.41 -15.59 -0.66
N ALA A 516 37.65 -14.79 -1.70
CA ALA A 516 36.83 -14.72 -2.90
C ALA A 516 37.28 -15.68 -4.01
N ILE A 517 38.49 -16.27 -3.90
CA ILE A 517 39.02 -17.16 -4.92
C ILE A 517 38.23 -18.48 -4.87
N HIS A 518 37.66 -18.89 -6.02
CA HIS A 518 36.87 -20.12 -6.16
C HIS A 518 35.61 -20.17 -5.25
N ASN A 519 35.11 -19.02 -4.81
CA ASN A 519 33.86 -18.93 -4.07
C ASN A 519 33.03 -17.76 -4.61
N ASP A 520 32.04 -18.07 -5.45
CA ASP A 520 31.24 -17.08 -6.18
C ASP A 520 30.43 -16.17 -5.24
N GLU A 521 29.91 -16.71 -4.15
CA GLU A 521 29.14 -15.94 -3.16
C GLU A 521 30.05 -14.92 -2.45
N ASN A 522 31.21 -15.38 -1.96
CA ASN A 522 32.20 -14.51 -1.35
C ASN A 522 32.74 -13.49 -2.36
N PHE A 523 32.93 -13.90 -3.62
CA PHE A 523 33.38 -13.02 -4.69
C PHE A 523 32.41 -11.86 -4.89
N GLN A 524 31.11 -12.14 -5.00
CA GLN A 524 30.10 -11.09 -5.14
C GLN A 524 30.07 -10.17 -3.91
N VAL A 525 30.09 -10.70 -2.69
CA VAL A 525 30.09 -9.89 -1.47
C VAL A 525 31.35 -9.02 -1.35
N ILE A 526 32.54 -9.62 -1.49
CA ILE A 526 33.83 -8.92 -1.37
C ILE A 526 33.99 -7.90 -2.49
N GLY A 527 33.64 -8.29 -3.72
CA GLY A 527 33.79 -7.46 -4.90
C GLY A 527 32.92 -6.21 -4.87
N HIS A 528 31.62 -6.38 -4.56
CA HIS A 528 30.71 -5.25 -4.38
C HIS A 528 31.14 -4.35 -3.21
N ALA A 529 31.47 -4.92 -2.05
CA ALA A 529 31.90 -4.15 -0.89
C ALA A 529 33.17 -3.33 -1.16
N PHE A 530 34.16 -3.94 -1.82
CA PHE A 530 35.40 -3.26 -2.20
C PHE A 530 35.15 -2.09 -3.14
N VAL A 531 34.33 -2.26 -4.18
CA VAL A 531 34.00 -1.19 -5.13
C VAL A 531 33.26 -0.04 -4.43
N GLN A 532 32.33 -0.35 -3.52
CA GLN A 532 31.65 0.66 -2.71
C GLN A 532 32.63 1.46 -1.85
N GLY A 533 33.57 0.79 -1.19
CA GLY A 533 34.61 1.44 -0.38
C GLY A 533 35.58 2.28 -1.22
N LEU A 534 35.99 1.77 -2.38
CA LEU A 534 36.85 2.49 -3.32
C LEU A 534 36.22 3.79 -3.84
N ASN A 535 34.89 3.86 -3.84
CA ASN A 535 34.10 5.00 -4.30
C ASN A 535 33.29 5.66 -3.16
N SER A 536 33.66 5.44 -1.90
CA SER A 536 33.01 6.11 -0.76
C SER A 536 33.45 7.57 -0.68
N ALA A 537 32.63 8.47 -0.13
CA ALA A 537 33.01 9.87 0.07
C ALA A 537 34.32 9.97 0.89
N SER A 538 35.35 10.60 0.33
CA SER A 538 36.61 10.93 0.99
C SER A 538 36.39 12.13 1.94
N LYS A 539 37.31 12.38 2.88
CA LYS A 539 37.38 13.63 3.68
C LYS A 539 37.57 14.92 2.83
N GLU A 540 37.28 14.90 1.53
CA GLU A 540 37.32 16.06 0.64
C GLU A 540 36.14 17.03 0.87
N ASN A 541 35.04 16.59 1.46
CA ASN A 541 33.83 17.42 1.56
C ASN A 541 33.80 18.39 2.74
N LYS A 542 34.63 18.24 3.78
CA LYS A 542 34.65 19.20 4.89
C LYS A 542 35.42 20.48 4.57
N THR A 543 36.49 20.38 3.78
CA THR A 543 37.33 21.55 3.42
C THR A 543 36.82 22.31 2.19
N ASN A 544 36.00 21.69 1.33
CA ASN A 544 35.44 22.36 0.15
C ASN A 544 34.07 23.04 0.38
N GLU A 545 33.38 22.77 1.49
CA GLU A 545 32.18 23.51 1.89
C GLU A 545 32.53 24.84 2.58
N GLU A 546 33.65 24.92 3.32
CA GLU A 546 34.14 26.18 3.91
C GLU A 546 34.66 27.17 2.85
N ASN A 547 35.21 26.68 1.73
CA ASN A 547 35.77 27.53 0.66
C ASN A 547 34.77 27.96 -0.43
N LYS A 548 33.49 27.57 -0.34
CA LYS A 548 32.43 28.01 -1.29
C LYS A 548 31.55 29.14 -0.75
N GLY A 549 31.83 29.62 0.48
CA GLY A 549 31.09 30.71 1.11
C GLY A 549 31.67 32.12 0.90
N GLU A 550 32.87 32.28 0.34
CA GLU A 550 33.53 33.60 0.29
C GLU A 550 33.63 34.28 -1.08
N ASP A 551 33.17 33.67 -2.17
CA ASP A 551 33.13 34.35 -3.48
C ASP A 551 31.75 34.22 -4.13
N LYS A 552 30.86 35.15 -3.77
CA LYS A 552 29.83 35.77 -4.62
C LYS A 552 28.99 36.77 -3.83
N ALA A 553 29.38 38.04 -3.93
CA ALA A 553 28.47 39.19 -3.90
C ALA A 553 27.74 39.30 -5.26
#